data_AF-A0A3M1YKM6-F1
#
_entry.id   AF-A0A3M1YKM6-F1
#
_cell.length_a   1.000
_cell.length_b   1.000
_cell.length_c   1.000
_cell.angle_alpha   90.00
_cell.angle_beta   90.00
_cell.angle_gamma   90.00
#
_symmetry.space_group_name_H-M   'P 1'
#
loop_
_entity.id
_entity.type
_entity.pdbx_description
1 polymer ?
#
loop_
_entity_poly.entity_id
_entity_poly.type
_entity_poly.pdbx_seq_one_letter_code
_entity_poly.pdbx_strand_id
1 'polypeptide(L)'
;MKMPRQEMQARYKLFDRFVLKDQKAYYERAIERNTQAGTQVNRIRATFALLTGLSATLAGLIVQISFTTGTACNPVKAGSEPASYCGTLEIVIIVLAICSVAMPVFGSIFSTLSDLYQWDKLTNIFESALENLEVADALSPSDKIPDDQVYWNTLKIYAEGTLTVMGDEASQWGQSIRTPEQLADFVRRQQQQIQSTVDFGLRPDVKPNDATESSRVVLPLDDIPLPPNPPEDDSSSNDDTPDDTNQT
;
A
#
# COMPACT_ATOMS: atom_id res chain seq x y z
N MET A 1 -15.76 -45.48 10.46
CA MET A 1 -16.38 -45.17 11.76
C MET A 1 -17.59 -44.28 11.48
N LYS A 2 -18.83 -44.70 11.80
CA LYS A 2 -20.03 -43.87 11.58
C LYS A 2 -20.19 -42.91 12.75
N MET A 3 -20.28 -41.61 12.47
CA MET A 3 -20.47 -40.58 13.49
C MET A 3 -21.98 -40.39 13.76
N PRO A 4 -22.44 -40.30 15.01
CA PRO A 4 -23.84 -40.05 15.30
C PRO A 4 -24.27 -38.65 14.85
N ARG A 5 -25.52 -38.51 14.39
CA ARG A 5 -26.09 -37.25 13.87
C ARG A 5 -25.95 -36.07 14.83
N GLN A 6 -26.13 -36.31 16.12
CA GLN A 6 -25.99 -35.28 17.16
C GLN A 6 -24.56 -34.71 17.23
N GLU A 7 -23.55 -35.55 17.03
CA GLU A 7 -22.15 -35.11 17.03
C GLU A 7 -21.83 -34.28 15.77
N MET A 8 -22.37 -34.68 14.61
CA MET A 8 -22.21 -33.90 13.38
C MET A 8 -22.87 -32.52 13.50
N GLN A 9 -24.07 -32.44 14.07
CA GLN A 9 -24.75 -31.16 14.34
C GLN A 9 -23.98 -30.31 15.36
N ALA A 10 -23.39 -30.91 16.39
CA ALA A 10 -22.57 -30.19 17.36
C ALA A 10 -21.32 -29.58 16.69
N ARG A 11 -20.64 -30.36 15.83
CA ARG A 11 -19.48 -29.89 15.06
C ARG A 11 -19.86 -28.79 14.09
N TYR A 12 -20.99 -28.92 13.39
CA TYR A 12 -21.53 -27.88 12.53
C TYR A 12 -21.74 -26.58 13.31
N LYS A 13 -22.44 -26.60 14.45
CA LYS A 13 -22.69 -25.40 15.28
C LYS A 13 -21.40 -24.77 15.80
N LEU A 14 -20.41 -25.59 16.15
CA LEU A 14 -19.10 -25.12 16.58
C LEU A 14 -18.39 -24.40 15.42
N PHE A 15 -18.35 -25.02 14.24
CA PHE A 15 -17.71 -24.47 13.06
C PHE A 15 -18.42 -23.19 12.58
N ASP A 16 -19.74 -23.20 12.44
CA ASP A 16 -20.54 -22.03 12.06
C ASP A 16 -20.26 -20.83 12.99
N ARG A 17 -20.25 -21.07 14.31
CA ARG A 17 -20.06 -20.01 15.29
C ARG A 17 -18.63 -19.45 15.30
N PHE A 18 -17.63 -20.31 15.34
CA PHE A 18 -16.24 -19.88 15.57
C PHE A 18 -15.44 -19.65 14.29
N VAL A 19 -15.82 -20.30 13.20
CA VAL A 19 -15.09 -20.19 11.93
C VAL A 19 -15.82 -19.21 11.02
N LEU A 20 -17.10 -19.44 10.72
CA LEU A 20 -17.82 -18.61 9.75
C LEU A 20 -18.21 -17.24 10.33
N LYS A 21 -18.95 -17.21 11.45
CA LYS A 21 -19.46 -15.95 12.01
C LYS A 21 -18.37 -15.05 12.56
N ASP A 22 -17.36 -15.62 13.21
CA ASP A 22 -16.23 -14.84 13.72
C ASP A 22 -15.44 -14.21 12.56
N GLN A 23 -15.19 -14.96 11.49
CA GLN A 23 -14.48 -14.44 10.32
C GLN A 23 -15.29 -13.41 9.53
N LYS A 24 -16.60 -13.62 9.32
CA LYS A 24 -17.48 -12.59 8.74
C LYS A 24 -17.41 -11.29 9.54
N ALA A 25 -17.58 -11.38 10.87
CA ALA A 25 -17.51 -10.22 11.74
C ALA A 25 -16.11 -9.58 11.76
N TYR A 26 -15.04 -10.36 11.58
CA TYR A 26 -13.68 -9.84 11.43
C TYR A 26 -13.52 -9.07 10.12
N TYR A 27 -13.94 -9.63 8.99
CA TYR A 27 -13.86 -8.98 7.67
C TYR A 27 -14.67 -7.69 7.62
N GLU A 28 -15.91 -7.67 8.13
CA GLU A 28 -16.73 -6.45 8.21
C GLU A 28 -16.00 -5.34 8.98
N ARG A 29 -15.46 -5.67 10.17
CA ARG A 29 -14.69 -4.72 10.98
C ARG A 29 -13.41 -4.26 10.29
N ALA A 30 -12.74 -5.15 9.55
CA ALA A 30 -11.52 -4.82 8.82
C ALA A 30 -11.80 -3.89 7.64
N ILE A 31 -12.87 -4.13 6.88
CA ILE A 31 -13.36 -3.27 5.79
C ILE A 31 -13.68 -1.88 6.33
N GLU A 32 -14.46 -1.80 7.41
CA GLU A 32 -14.84 -0.51 8.00
C GLU A 32 -13.58 0.26 8.45
N ARG A 33 -12.65 -0.41 9.12
CA ARG A 33 -11.41 0.21 9.60
C ARG A 33 -10.53 0.72 8.46
N ASN A 34 -10.38 -0.06 7.39
CA ASN A 34 -9.57 0.33 6.24
C ASN A 34 -10.19 1.50 5.48
N THR A 35 -11.52 1.48 5.27
CA THR A 35 -12.26 2.57 4.63
C THR A 35 -12.19 3.87 5.45
N GLN A 36 -12.30 3.77 6.78
CA GLN A 36 -12.13 4.92 7.67
C GLN A 36 -10.69 5.45 7.62
N ALA A 37 -9.67 4.59 7.62
CA ALA A 37 -8.27 4.98 7.52
C ALA A 37 -7.98 5.71 6.19
N GLY A 38 -8.49 5.19 5.07
CA GLY A 38 -8.43 5.85 3.76
C GLY A 38 -9.04 7.22 3.74
N THR A 39 -10.23 7.35 4.31
CA THR A 39 -10.92 8.64 4.42
C THR A 39 -10.13 9.63 5.29
N GLN A 40 -9.56 9.18 6.41
CA GLN A 40 -8.77 10.02 7.30
C GLN A 40 -7.52 10.56 6.62
N VAL A 41 -6.78 9.74 5.88
CA VAL A 41 -5.57 10.20 5.20
C VAL A 41 -5.86 11.12 4.03
N ASN A 42 -6.94 10.90 3.27
CA ASN A 42 -7.40 11.86 2.28
C ASN A 42 -7.78 13.20 2.91
N ARG A 43 -8.46 13.18 4.07
CA ARG A 43 -8.78 14.40 4.81
C ARG A 43 -7.51 15.13 5.29
N ILE A 44 -6.54 14.41 5.82
CA ILE A 44 -5.25 14.98 6.26
C ILE A 44 -4.51 15.62 5.06
N ARG A 45 -4.42 14.92 3.92
CA ARG A 45 -3.80 15.45 2.70
C ARG A 45 -4.49 16.72 2.22
N ALA A 46 -5.82 16.73 2.19
CA ALA A 46 -6.60 17.91 1.81
C ALA A 46 -6.35 19.09 2.78
N THR A 47 -6.24 18.81 4.08
CA THR A 47 -5.95 19.86 5.07
C THR A 47 -4.57 20.46 4.90
N PHE A 48 -3.54 19.65 4.61
CA PHE A 48 -2.20 20.15 4.33
C PHE A 48 -2.13 20.95 3.03
N ALA A 49 -2.83 20.50 1.97
CA ALA A 49 -2.92 21.25 0.72
C ALA A 49 -3.60 22.61 0.92
N LEU A 50 -4.69 22.66 1.69
CA LEU A 50 -5.38 23.91 2.02
C LEU A 50 -4.50 24.84 2.84
N LEU A 51 -3.84 24.34 3.89
CA LEU A 51 -2.93 25.13 4.72
C LEU A 51 -1.76 25.69 3.91
N THR A 52 -1.23 24.91 2.97
CA THR A 52 -0.16 25.35 2.06
C THR A 52 -0.65 26.49 1.18
N GLY A 53 -1.79 26.30 0.50
CA GLY A 53 -2.37 27.33 -0.37
C GLY A 53 -2.72 28.61 0.40
N LEU A 54 -3.37 28.48 1.56
CA LEU A 54 -3.70 29.61 2.43
C LEU A 54 -2.45 30.37 2.89
N SER A 55 -1.40 29.65 3.31
CA SER A 55 -0.15 30.27 3.75
C SER A 55 0.53 31.02 2.62
N ALA A 56 0.57 30.44 1.42
CA ALA A 56 1.14 31.08 0.24
C ALA A 56 0.35 32.34 -0.17
N THR A 57 -0.99 32.28 -0.17
CA THR A 57 -1.84 33.44 -0.49
C THR A 57 -1.70 34.55 0.55
N LEU A 58 -1.68 34.22 1.85
CA LEU A 58 -1.50 35.20 2.92
C LEU A 58 -0.12 35.86 2.87
N ALA A 59 0.94 35.08 2.64
CA ALA A 59 2.29 35.63 2.49
C ALA A 59 2.35 36.61 1.30
N GLY A 60 1.79 36.22 0.15
CA GLY A 60 1.73 37.09 -1.04
C GLY A 60 0.93 38.37 -0.79
N LEU A 61 -0.23 38.26 -0.12
CA LEU A 61 -1.08 39.41 0.21
C LEU A 61 -0.37 40.39 1.16
N ILE A 62 0.28 39.89 2.21
CA ILE A 62 1.02 40.72 3.16
C ILE A 62 2.16 41.44 2.44
N VAL A 63 2.93 40.74 1.59
CA VAL A 63 4.00 41.35 0.81
C VAL A 63 3.46 42.48 -0.09
N GLN A 64 2.35 42.23 -0.79
CA GLN A 64 1.72 43.20 -1.69
C GLN A 64 1.23 44.46 -0.96
N ILE A 65 0.60 44.31 0.21
CA ILE A 65 0.04 45.43 0.97
C ILE A 65 1.16 46.21 1.68
N SER A 66 2.08 45.51 2.36
CA SER A 66 3.04 46.14 3.27
C SER A 66 4.31 46.66 2.60
N PHE A 67 4.73 46.07 1.47
CA PHE A 67 5.98 46.46 0.79
C PHE A 67 5.75 47.11 -0.58
N THR A 68 4.73 46.69 -1.33
CA THR A 68 4.48 47.23 -2.68
C THR A 68 3.58 48.46 -2.64
N THR A 69 2.51 48.43 -1.83
CA THR A 69 1.48 49.49 -1.83
C THR A 69 1.63 50.47 -0.66
N GLY A 70 2.09 50.00 0.50
CA GLY A 70 2.30 50.80 1.70
C GLY A 70 3.74 51.30 1.86
N THR A 71 3.94 52.55 2.27
CA THR A 71 5.25 53.11 2.60
C THR A 71 5.80 52.66 3.97
N ALA A 72 5.04 51.87 4.74
CA ALA A 72 5.30 51.58 6.15
C ALA A 72 6.58 50.77 6.41
N CYS A 73 6.95 49.84 5.51
CA CYS A 73 8.17 49.01 5.65
C CYS A 73 9.13 49.14 4.47
N ASN A 74 9.14 50.28 3.76
CA ASN A 74 10.12 50.53 2.70
C ASN A 74 11.44 51.04 3.32
N PRO A 75 12.56 50.31 3.17
CA PRO A 75 13.84 50.65 3.81
C PRO A 75 14.41 52.01 3.37
N VAL A 76 13.92 52.59 2.27
CA VAL A 76 14.40 53.86 1.72
C VAL A 76 13.69 55.08 2.34
N LYS A 77 12.51 54.92 2.96
CA LYS A 77 11.69 56.03 3.47
C LYS A 77 11.35 55.95 4.96
N ALA A 78 11.75 54.89 5.67
CA ALA A 78 11.45 54.68 7.09
C ALA A 78 12.30 55.61 7.99
N GLY A 79 11.95 56.90 8.03
CA GLY A 79 12.67 57.93 8.76
C GLY A 79 12.32 58.08 10.24
N SER A 80 11.41 57.30 10.83
CA SER A 80 11.13 57.33 12.30
C SER A 80 9.97 56.42 12.81
N GLU A 81 9.32 55.61 11.98
CA GLU A 81 8.26 54.70 12.48
C GLU A 81 8.83 53.49 13.25
N PRO A 82 8.07 52.90 14.20
CA PRO A 82 8.60 51.93 15.16
C PRO A 82 9.06 50.64 14.47
N ALA A 83 10.39 50.45 14.46
CA ALA A 83 11.09 49.31 13.86
C ALA A 83 10.56 47.92 14.31
N SER A 84 9.81 47.85 15.42
CA SER A 84 9.25 46.61 15.96
C SER A 84 8.14 45.99 15.09
N TYR A 85 7.34 46.81 14.38
CA TYR A 85 6.22 46.28 13.58
C TYR A 85 6.71 45.57 12.32
N CYS A 86 7.63 46.20 11.58
CA CYS A 86 8.21 45.59 10.36
C CYS A 86 8.99 44.32 10.67
N GLY A 87 9.74 44.26 11.78
CA GLY A 87 10.45 43.05 12.19
C GLY A 87 9.52 41.88 12.53
N THR A 88 8.40 42.14 13.21
CA THR A 88 7.40 41.08 13.50
C THR A 88 6.77 40.55 12.22
N LEU A 89 6.47 41.44 11.27
CA LEU A 89 5.87 41.08 9.99
C LEU A 89 6.84 40.28 9.10
N GLU A 90 8.13 40.63 9.09
CA GLU A 90 9.19 39.86 8.43
C GLU A 90 9.28 38.43 8.98
N ILE A 91 9.27 38.26 10.31
CA ILE A 91 9.26 36.94 10.96
C ILE A 91 8.03 36.13 10.52
N VAL A 92 6.85 36.74 10.50
CA VAL A 92 5.62 36.06 10.07
C VAL A 92 5.71 35.61 8.60
N ILE A 93 6.25 36.44 7.70
CA ILE A 93 6.48 36.06 6.30
C ILE A 93 7.45 34.88 6.20
N ILE A 94 8.56 34.91 6.94
CA ILE A 94 9.55 33.82 6.94
C ILE A 94 8.89 32.51 7.42
N VAL A 95 8.11 32.55 8.49
CA VAL A 95 7.38 31.37 8.99
C VAL A 95 6.37 30.87 7.96
N LEU A 96 5.57 31.74 7.35
CA LEU A 96 4.62 31.36 6.30
C LEU A 96 5.32 30.77 5.07
N ALA A 97 6.47 31.30 4.68
CA ALA A 97 7.29 30.79 3.59
C ALA A 97 7.87 29.40 3.91
N ILE A 98 8.39 29.19 5.14
CA ILE A 98 8.85 27.87 5.58
C ILE A 98 7.69 26.87 5.58
N CYS A 99 6.53 27.26 6.11
CA CYS A 99 5.34 26.41 6.10
C CYS A 99 4.90 26.05 4.67
N SER A 100 4.97 26.98 3.70
CA SER A 100 4.57 26.68 2.32
C SER A 100 5.47 25.65 1.64
N VAL A 101 6.74 25.57 2.04
CA VAL A 101 7.71 24.58 1.52
C VAL A 101 7.64 23.26 2.29
N ALA A 102 7.49 23.31 3.62
CA ALA A 102 7.52 22.12 4.47
C ALA A 102 6.20 21.31 4.42
N MET A 103 5.04 21.98 4.35
CA MET A 103 3.74 21.31 4.39
C MET A 103 3.51 20.32 3.22
N PRO A 104 3.91 20.62 1.97
CA PRO A 104 3.88 19.65 0.88
C PRO A 104 4.67 18.37 1.16
N VAL A 105 5.85 18.49 1.81
CA VAL A 105 6.71 17.35 2.16
C VAL A 105 6.05 16.46 3.21
N PHE A 106 5.40 17.06 4.20
CA PHE A 106 4.60 16.28 5.16
C PHE A 106 3.41 15.61 4.47
N GLY A 107 2.74 16.31 3.55
CA GLY A 107 1.67 15.75 2.72
C GLY A 107 2.12 14.54 1.90
N SER A 108 3.34 14.56 1.35
CA SER A 108 3.85 13.45 0.55
C SER A 108 4.13 12.19 1.38
N ILE A 109 4.57 12.32 2.64
CA ILE A 109 4.77 11.17 3.54
C ILE A 109 3.45 10.40 3.75
N PHE A 110 2.35 11.13 3.96
CA PHE A 110 1.03 10.51 4.07
C PHE A 110 0.57 9.87 2.75
N SER A 111 1.02 10.39 1.61
CA SER A 111 0.80 9.72 0.33
C SER A 111 1.54 8.40 0.25
N THR A 112 2.82 8.38 0.61
CA THR A 112 3.61 7.14 0.62
C THR A 112 3.06 6.12 1.62
N LEU A 113 2.54 6.56 2.78
CA LEU A 113 1.86 5.67 3.71
C LEU A 113 0.57 5.08 3.12
N SER A 114 -0.22 5.88 2.41
CA SER A 114 -1.42 5.40 1.70
C SER A 114 -1.05 4.33 0.66
N ASP A 115 0.02 4.56 -0.10
CA ASP A 115 0.49 3.65 -1.13
C ASP A 115 1.11 2.38 -0.55
N LEU A 116 1.77 2.49 0.61
CA LEU A 116 2.38 1.36 1.32
C LEU A 116 1.31 0.43 1.89
N TYR A 117 0.26 0.99 2.49
CA TYR A 117 -0.78 0.21 3.14
C TYR A 117 -1.87 -0.28 2.18
N GLN A 118 -1.99 0.29 0.97
CA GLN A 118 -2.91 -0.14 -0.08
C GLN A 118 -4.33 -0.44 0.44
N TRP A 119 -4.91 0.44 1.27
CA TRP A 119 -6.17 0.15 1.98
C TRP A 119 -7.30 -0.30 1.04
N ASP A 120 -7.40 0.31 -0.14
CA ASP A 120 -8.41 -0.06 -1.15
C ASP A 120 -8.26 -1.52 -1.61
N LYS A 121 -7.02 -1.98 -1.81
CA LYS A 121 -6.76 -3.38 -2.16
C LYS A 121 -7.17 -4.32 -1.02
N LEU A 122 -6.86 -3.95 0.22
CA LEU A 122 -7.22 -4.76 1.39
C LEU A 122 -8.74 -4.84 1.57
N THR A 123 -9.45 -3.73 1.36
CA THR A 123 -10.91 -3.69 1.35
C THR A 123 -11.48 -4.63 0.29
N ASN A 124 -10.98 -4.56 -0.95
CA ASN A 124 -11.44 -5.45 -2.04
C ASN A 124 -11.21 -6.93 -1.75
N ILE A 125 -10.06 -7.29 -1.14
CA ILE A 125 -9.76 -8.68 -0.75
C ILE A 125 -10.79 -9.17 0.29
N PHE A 126 -11.06 -8.36 1.32
CA PHE A 126 -12.03 -8.72 2.36
C PHE A 126 -13.47 -8.77 1.85
N GLU A 127 -13.87 -7.84 0.97
CA GLU A 127 -15.20 -7.84 0.35
C GLU A 127 -15.41 -9.11 -0.49
N SER A 128 -14.41 -9.47 -1.32
CA SER A 128 -14.45 -10.70 -2.10
C SER A 128 -14.48 -11.95 -1.21
N ALA A 129 -13.71 -11.97 -0.12
CA ALA A 129 -13.72 -13.07 0.84
C ALA A 129 -15.08 -13.19 1.55
N LEU A 130 -15.74 -12.06 1.87
CA LEU A 130 -17.06 -12.02 2.48
C LEU A 130 -18.13 -12.57 1.53
N GLU A 131 -18.12 -12.12 0.27
CA GLU A 131 -19.03 -12.64 -0.77
C GLU A 131 -18.85 -14.16 -0.98
N ASN A 132 -17.61 -14.63 -1.08
CA ASN A 132 -17.33 -16.06 -1.21
C ASN A 132 -17.73 -16.87 0.04
N LEU A 133 -17.61 -16.28 1.25
CA LEU A 133 -18.12 -16.87 2.48
C LEU A 133 -19.66 -16.96 2.49
N GLU A 134 -20.37 -16.01 1.89
CA GLU A 134 -21.83 -16.08 1.73
C GLU A 134 -22.24 -17.21 0.78
N VAL A 135 -21.49 -17.42 -0.31
CA VAL A 135 -21.70 -18.56 -1.22
C VAL A 135 -21.45 -19.89 -0.49
N ALA A 136 -20.38 -19.98 0.30
CA ALA A 136 -20.11 -21.16 1.12
C ALA A 136 -21.21 -21.40 2.17
N ASP A 137 -21.71 -20.35 2.81
CA ASP A 137 -22.79 -20.40 3.80
C ASP A 137 -24.13 -20.89 3.20
N ALA A 138 -24.40 -20.59 1.94
CA ALA A 138 -25.55 -21.11 1.21
C ALA A 138 -25.53 -22.65 1.06
N LEU A 139 -24.36 -23.29 1.19
CA LEU A 139 -24.20 -24.74 1.18
C LEU A 139 -24.28 -25.37 2.58
N SER A 140 -24.64 -24.59 3.61
CA SER A 140 -24.76 -25.09 4.98
C SER A 140 -25.78 -26.25 5.08
N PRO A 141 -25.44 -27.30 5.85
CA PRO A 141 -26.28 -28.49 5.94
C PRO A 141 -27.59 -28.20 6.68
N SER A 142 -28.72 -28.42 6.01
CA SER A 142 -30.04 -28.24 6.63
C SER A 142 -30.46 -29.42 7.50
N ASP A 143 -31.18 -29.15 8.59
CA ASP A 143 -31.75 -30.20 9.47
C ASP A 143 -32.79 -31.08 8.75
N LYS A 144 -33.25 -30.66 7.57
CA LYS A 144 -34.24 -31.39 6.76
C LYS A 144 -33.63 -32.56 5.97
N ILE A 145 -32.31 -32.69 5.90
CA ILE A 145 -31.64 -33.78 5.18
C ILE A 145 -31.81 -35.09 5.98
N PRO A 146 -32.58 -36.07 5.47
CA PRO A 146 -32.93 -37.28 6.21
C PRO A 146 -31.81 -38.31 6.26
N ASP A 147 -30.92 -38.33 5.27
CA ASP A 147 -29.79 -39.25 5.20
C ASP A 147 -28.57 -38.67 5.90
N ASP A 148 -28.05 -39.40 6.88
CA ASP A 148 -26.85 -39.04 7.64
C ASP A 148 -25.59 -39.01 6.76
N GLN A 149 -25.50 -39.85 5.73
CA GLN A 149 -24.36 -39.83 4.82
C GLN A 149 -24.36 -38.56 3.95
N VAL A 150 -25.54 -38.16 3.47
CA VAL A 150 -25.70 -36.91 2.72
C VAL A 150 -25.38 -35.71 3.62
N TYR A 151 -25.88 -35.69 4.86
CA TYR A 151 -25.58 -34.61 5.81
C TYR A 151 -24.09 -34.48 6.09
N TRP A 152 -23.39 -35.60 6.31
CA TRP A 152 -21.94 -35.60 6.51
C TRP A 152 -21.19 -35.04 5.30
N ASN A 153 -21.58 -35.44 4.09
CA ASN A 153 -20.95 -34.94 2.87
C ASN A 153 -21.20 -33.44 2.68
N THR A 154 -22.42 -32.95 2.91
CA THR A 154 -22.73 -31.52 2.86
C THR A 154 -21.95 -30.73 3.91
N LEU A 155 -21.85 -31.24 5.14
CA LEU A 155 -21.04 -30.63 6.20
C LEU A 155 -19.56 -30.54 5.80
N LYS A 156 -19.03 -31.59 5.16
CA LYS A 156 -17.65 -31.61 4.66
C LYS A 156 -17.45 -30.58 3.55
N ILE A 157 -18.35 -30.52 2.56
CA ILE A 157 -18.29 -29.55 1.46
C ILE A 157 -18.37 -28.12 1.99
N TYR A 158 -19.28 -27.85 2.93
CA TYR A 158 -19.41 -26.56 3.60
C TYR A 158 -18.12 -26.16 4.32
N ALA A 159 -17.55 -27.07 5.12
CA ALA A 159 -16.33 -26.81 5.86
C ALA A 159 -15.13 -26.61 4.92
N GLU A 160 -14.96 -27.46 3.91
CA GLU A 160 -13.91 -27.33 2.89
C GLU A 160 -14.05 -26.03 2.11
N GLY A 161 -15.26 -25.69 1.64
CA GLY A 161 -15.51 -24.42 0.94
C GLY A 161 -15.15 -23.21 1.78
N THR A 162 -15.57 -23.19 3.05
CA THR A 162 -15.24 -22.10 3.98
C THR A 162 -13.72 -21.99 4.21
N LEU A 163 -13.03 -23.13 4.41
CA LEU A 163 -11.59 -23.15 4.63
C LEU A 163 -10.79 -22.77 3.37
N THR A 164 -11.27 -23.14 2.18
CA THR A 164 -10.67 -22.73 0.91
C THR A 164 -10.73 -21.23 0.76
N VAL A 165 -11.87 -20.58 1.05
CA VAL A 165 -11.98 -19.11 1.00
C VAL A 165 -10.97 -18.44 1.93
N MET A 166 -10.76 -18.97 3.13
CA MET A 166 -9.74 -18.45 4.05
C MET A 166 -8.31 -18.70 3.55
N GLY A 167 -8.06 -19.86 2.94
CA GLY A 167 -6.76 -20.19 2.35
C GLY A 167 -6.42 -19.28 1.17
N ASP A 168 -7.39 -19.03 0.31
CA ASP A 168 -7.26 -18.16 -0.86
C ASP A 168 -7.02 -16.72 -0.42
N GLU A 169 -7.78 -16.22 0.56
CA GLU A 169 -7.57 -14.90 1.17
C GLU A 169 -6.15 -14.78 1.74
N ALA A 170 -5.72 -15.73 2.58
CA ALA A 170 -4.38 -15.73 3.16
C ALA A 170 -3.28 -15.77 2.08
N SER A 171 -3.52 -16.47 0.97
CA SER A 171 -2.61 -16.49 -0.17
C SER A 171 -2.53 -15.13 -0.88
N GLN A 172 -3.68 -14.43 -1.03
CA GLN A 172 -3.74 -13.09 -1.60
C GLN A 172 -3.02 -12.07 -0.73
N TRP A 173 -3.10 -12.21 0.61
CA TRP A 173 -2.26 -11.44 1.54
C TRP A 173 -0.78 -11.73 1.37
N GLY A 174 -0.41 -13.01 1.23
CA GLY A 174 0.98 -13.39 0.97
C GLY A 174 1.54 -12.77 -0.32
N GLN A 175 0.70 -12.65 -1.34
CA GLN A 175 1.06 -11.99 -2.60
C GLN A 175 1.07 -10.47 -2.50
N SER A 176 0.22 -9.86 -1.67
CA SER A 176 0.19 -8.40 -1.49
C SER A 176 1.46 -7.87 -0.82
N ILE A 177 2.15 -8.70 -0.04
CA ILE A 177 3.42 -8.36 0.63
C ILE A 177 4.62 -8.48 -0.33
N ARG A 178 4.50 -9.21 -1.46
CA ARG A 178 5.61 -9.31 -2.42
C ARG A 178 5.82 -7.96 -3.10
N THR A 179 7.07 -7.52 -3.14
CA THR A 179 7.47 -6.30 -3.85
C THR A 179 6.98 -6.37 -5.29
N PRO A 180 6.28 -5.34 -5.80
CA PRO A 180 5.79 -5.33 -7.16
C PRO A 180 6.95 -5.49 -8.15
N GLU A 181 6.71 -6.18 -9.26
CA GLU A 181 7.73 -6.51 -10.27
C GLU A 181 8.51 -5.28 -10.74
N GLN A 182 7.83 -4.13 -10.87
CA GLN A 182 8.46 -2.86 -11.22
C GLN A 182 9.56 -2.42 -10.24
N LEU A 183 9.38 -2.69 -8.94
CA LEU A 183 10.39 -2.40 -7.92
C LEU A 183 11.51 -3.44 -7.96
N ALA A 184 11.19 -4.71 -8.19
CA ALA A 184 12.19 -5.75 -8.40
C ALA A 184 13.07 -5.44 -9.64
N ASP A 185 12.47 -5.00 -10.74
CA ASP A 185 13.15 -4.57 -11.95
C ASP A 185 13.95 -3.29 -11.75
N PHE A 186 13.45 -2.36 -10.93
CA PHE A 186 14.21 -1.17 -10.54
C PHE A 186 15.45 -1.56 -9.74
N VAL A 187 15.30 -2.41 -8.72
CA VAL A 187 16.42 -2.91 -7.91
C VAL A 187 17.42 -3.66 -8.79
N ARG A 188 16.95 -4.51 -9.70
CA ARG A 188 17.80 -5.24 -10.66
C ARG A 188 18.57 -4.27 -11.57
N ARG A 189 17.92 -3.23 -12.09
CA ARG A 189 18.56 -2.19 -12.91
C ARG A 189 19.60 -1.38 -12.11
N GLN A 190 19.31 -1.03 -10.86
CA GLN A 190 20.26 -0.33 -10.00
C GLN A 190 21.46 -1.20 -9.64
N GLN A 191 21.25 -2.49 -9.36
CA GLN A 191 22.32 -3.45 -9.15
C GLN A 191 23.23 -3.59 -10.39
N GLN A 192 22.64 -3.68 -11.59
CA GLN A 192 23.39 -3.72 -12.84
C GLN A 192 24.22 -2.44 -13.08
N GLN A 193 23.70 -1.26 -12.73
CA GLN A 193 24.44 0.00 -12.84
C GLN A 193 25.60 0.09 -11.85
N ILE A 194 25.43 -0.39 -10.62
CA ILE A 194 26.52 -0.45 -9.63
C ILE A 194 27.60 -1.42 -10.10
N GLN A 195 27.21 -2.61 -10.59
CA GLN A 195 28.14 -3.62 -11.07
C GLN A 195 29.00 -3.10 -12.24
N SER A 196 28.37 -2.44 -13.22
CA SER A 196 29.10 -1.87 -14.36
C SER A 196 30.03 -0.73 -13.96
N THR A 197 29.67 0.04 -12.93
CA THR A 197 30.54 1.10 -12.38
C THR A 197 31.74 0.52 -11.63
N VAL A 198 31.55 -0.57 -10.89
CA VAL A 198 32.63 -1.29 -10.19
C VAL A 198 33.61 -1.90 -11.20
N ASP A 199 33.12 -2.56 -12.25
CA ASP A 199 33.96 -3.11 -13.32
C ASP A 199 34.72 -2.02 -14.09
N PHE A 200 34.10 -0.86 -14.33
CA PHE A 200 34.77 0.28 -14.96
C PHE A 200 35.87 0.89 -14.07
N GLY A 201 35.69 0.84 -12.75
CA GLY A 201 36.65 1.31 -11.75
C GLY A 201 37.86 0.39 -11.53
N LEU A 202 37.83 -0.86 -12.02
CA LEU A 202 38.92 -1.83 -11.92
C LEU A 202 39.87 -1.82 -13.14
N ARG A 203 39.97 -0.69 -13.85
CA ARG A 203 41.01 -0.51 -14.88
C ARG A 203 42.40 -0.45 -14.21
N PRO A 204 43.32 -1.40 -14.46
CA PRO A 204 44.60 -1.51 -13.77
C PRO A 204 45.68 -0.56 -14.31
N ASP A 205 45.34 0.71 -14.58
CA ASP A 205 46.29 1.70 -15.10
C ASP A 205 46.81 2.67 -14.02
N VAL A 206 46.58 2.39 -12.74
CA VAL A 206 47.21 3.16 -11.64
C VAL A 206 48.58 2.56 -11.34
N LYS A 207 49.63 3.24 -11.83
CA LYS A 207 51.01 2.96 -11.45
C LYS A 207 51.17 3.07 -9.92
N PRO A 208 51.80 2.08 -9.26
CA PRO A 208 51.97 2.07 -7.82
C PRO A 208 53.08 3.06 -7.45
N ASN A 209 52.72 4.25 -6.96
CA ASN A 209 53.64 5.17 -6.27
C ASN A 209 52.82 6.12 -5.38
N ASP A 210 52.37 5.63 -4.23
CA ASP A 210 52.54 6.29 -2.93
C ASP A 210 51.63 5.61 -1.90
N ALA A 211 52.27 5.04 -0.89
CA ALA A 211 51.63 4.43 0.24
C ALA A 211 51.14 5.50 1.21
N THR A 212 49.83 5.56 1.47
CA THR A 212 49.31 5.94 2.79
C THR A 212 47.87 5.45 2.95
N GLU A 213 47.79 4.18 3.39
CA GLU A 213 46.89 3.65 4.41
C GLU A 213 45.59 4.43 4.70
N SER A 214 44.46 3.91 4.22
CA SER A 214 43.15 4.14 4.87
C SER A 214 42.23 2.94 4.59
N SER A 215 42.01 2.17 5.64
CA SER A 215 41.25 0.91 5.67
C SER A 215 39.83 1.04 5.13
N ARG A 216 39.52 0.29 4.07
CA ARG A 216 38.15 -0.04 3.66
C ARG A 216 37.72 -1.35 4.32
N VAL A 217 36.66 -1.29 5.13
CA VAL A 217 35.88 -2.47 5.52
C VAL A 217 35.01 -2.84 4.31
N VAL A 218 35.43 -3.87 3.58
CA VAL A 218 34.62 -4.54 2.55
C VAL A 218 33.86 -5.65 3.26
N LEU A 219 32.54 -5.50 3.43
CA LEU A 219 31.67 -6.59 3.84
C LEU A 219 31.45 -7.50 2.61
N PRO A 220 31.80 -8.80 2.67
CA PRO A 220 31.51 -9.73 1.60
C PRO A 220 30.00 -10.00 1.56
N LEU A 221 29.37 -9.69 0.43
CA LEU A 221 27.94 -9.89 0.19
C LEU A 221 27.71 -10.97 -0.88
N ASP A 222 28.53 -12.02 -0.88
CA ASP A 222 28.60 -12.98 -2.00
C ASP A 222 27.76 -14.26 -1.83
N ASP A 223 26.99 -14.43 -0.75
CA ASP A 223 26.21 -15.66 -0.52
C ASP A 223 24.72 -15.41 -0.22
N ILE A 224 24.04 -14.63 -1.07
CA ILE A 224 22.56 -14.69 -1.12
C ILE A 224 22.18 -15.49 -2.37
N PRO A 225 21.71 -16.75 -2.21
CA PRO A 225 21.25 -17.55 -3.34
C PRO A 225 20.13 -16.80 -4.05
N LEU A 226 20.33 -16.51 -5.34
CA LEU A 226 19.27 -15.96 -6.17
C LEU A 226 18.13 -16.97 -6.23
N PRO A 227 16.86 -16.53 -6.11
CA PRO A 227 15.73 -17.41 -6.31
C PRO A 227 15.79 -17.99 -7.74
N PRO A 228 15.42 -19.27 -7.93
CA PRO A 228 15.35 -19.87 -9.25
C PRO A 228 14.42 -19.06 -10.14
N ASN A 229 14.83 -18.85 -11.40
CA ASN A 229 13.98 -18.18 -12.39
C ASN A 229 12.63 -18.89 -12.47
N PRO A 230 11.51 -18.14 -12.49
CA PRO A 230 10.21 -18.74 -12.75
C PRO A 230 10.23 -19.40 -14.14
N PRO A 231 9.53 -20.54 -14.31
CA PRO A 231 9.44 -21.21 -15.60
C PRO A 231 8.88 -20.24 -16.65
N GLU A 232 9.52 -20.20 -17.81
CA GLU A 232 9.02 -19.47 -18.97
C GLU A 232 7.67 -20.09 -19.37
N ASP A 233 6.59 -19.33 -19.17
CA ASP A 233 5.27 -19.69 -19.68
C ASP A 233 5.29 -19.56 -21.21
N ASP A 234 5.58 -20.66 -21.89
CA ASP A 234 5.30 -20.89 -23.30
C ASP A 234 3.78 -21.01 -23.51
N SER A 235 3.02 -19.93 -23.26
CA SER A 235 1.63 -19.84 -23.69
C SER A 235 1.59 -19.39 -25.14
N SER A 236 1.92 -20.31 -26.05
CA SER A 236 1.60 -20.18 -27.47
C SER A 236 0.08 -20.10 -27.63
N SER A 237 -0.41 -18.93 -28.04
CA SER A 237 -1.79 -18.69 -28.42
C SER A 237 -2.16 -19.54 -29.65
N ASN A 238 -2.94 -20.60 -29.44
CA ASN A 238 -3.77 -21.16 -30.52
C ASN A 238 -5.06 -20.33 -30.56
N ASP A 239 -5.05 -19.33 -31.43
CA ASP A 239 -6.22 -18.54 -31.84
C ASP A 239 -6.90 -19.29 -32.99
N ASP A 240 -7.78 -20.24 -32.64
CA ASP A 240 -8.71 -20.89 -33.57
C ASP A 240 -10.12 -20.36 -33.28
N THR A 241 -10.47 -19.25 -33.92
CA THR A 241 -11.86 -18.78 -34.01
C THR A 241 -12.49 -19.37 -35.28
N PRO A 242 -13.53 -20.23 -35.19
CA PRO A 242 -14.31 -20.58 -36.36
C PRO A 242 -15.32 -19.48 -36.68
N ASP A 243 -15.16 -18.92 -37.87
CA ASP A 243 -16.15 -18.15 -38.61
C ASP A 243 -17.31 -19.08 -38.98
N ASP A 244 -18.50 -18.86 -38.40
CA ASP A 244 -19.73 -19.48 -38.89
C ASP A 244 -20.79 -18.41 -39.16
N THR A 245 -20.80 -18.05 -40.43
CA THR A 245 -21.87 -17.43 -41.19
C THR A 245 -23.02 -18.43 -41.34
N ASN A 246 -24.24 -18.07 -40.94
CA ASN A 246 -25.49 -18.62 -41.52
C ASN A 246 -26.64 -17.67 -41.15
N GLN A 247 -27.13 -16.84 -42.07
CA GLN A 247 -28.18 -17.15 -43.04
C GLN A 247 -29.39 -17.87 -42.43
N THR A 248 -30.39 -17.12 -41.96
CA THR A 248 -31.74 -17.09 -42.57
C THR A 248 -32.55 -15.90 -42.07
#